data_AF-A0A963V2L9-F1
#
_entry.id   AF-A0A963V2L9-F1
#
_cell.length_a   1.000
_cell.length_b   1.000
_cell.length_c   1.000
_cell.angle_alpha   90.00
_cell.angle_beta   90.00
_cell.angle_gamma   90.00
#
_symmetry.space_group_name_H-M   'P 1'
#
loop_
_entity.id
_entity.type
_entity.pdbx_description
1 polymer ?
#
loop_
_entity_poly.entity_id
_entity_poly.type
_entity_poly.pdbx_seq_one_letter_code
_entity_poly.pdbx_strand_id
1 'polypeptide(L)'
;MRIRKMLIAAIGCAALFTPALADDMVSIDGHWISASPEAQGGIFATREFHIEGDRWSVVFLAFADEAASQPLFRIDVSGDYVIGGPSATVDAAYEGIFPALRRDLTALSAGGVAMFAGMGCTLEEGVVKHLRDEGCGFLPPLMQAMGEYDLVALREDRLYFGDRSGDLTKARPTALTPFPLVRK
;
A
#
# COMPACT_ATOMS: atom_id res chain seq x y z
N MET A 1 21.92 48.34 63.17
CA MET A 1 22.46 48.39 61.80
C MET A 1 23.52 47.32 61.61
N ARG A 2 23.15 46.13 61.12
CA ARG A 2 24.02 45.12 60.48
C ARG A 2 23.15 44.31 59.53
N ILE A 3 23.38 44.53 58.24
CA ILE A 3 22.80 43.80 57.10
C ILE A 3 23.62 42.54 56.87
N ARG A 4 22.97 41.43 56.52
CA ARG A 4 23.39 40.30 55.65
C ARG A 4 22.67 39.02 56.13
N LYS A 5 22.14 38.12 55.30
CA LYS A 5 21.92 38.00 53.85
C LYS A 5 20.93 36.81 53.76
N MET A 6 19.76 36.98 53.14
CA MET A 6 18.87 35.86 52.80
C MET A 6 19.60 34.93 51.83
N LEU A 7 19.77 33.66 52.21
CA LEU A 7 20.01 32.59 51.22
C LEU A 7 18.64 32.13 50.73
N ILE A 8 18.29 32.55 49.51
CA ILE A 8 17.22 31.94 48.73
C ILE A 8 17.83 30.67 48.12
N ALA A 9 17.45 29.50 48.62
CA ALA A 9 17.74 28.24 47.96
C ALA A 9 16.83 28.13 46.73
N ALA A 10 17.40 28.39 45.55
CA ALA A 10 16.72 28.14 44.29
C ALA A 10 16.61 26.63 44.08
N ILE A 11 15.41 26.09 44.27
CA ILE A 11 15.05 24.72 43.88
C ILE A 11 15.01 24.72 42.35
N GLY A 12 16.09 24.26 41.73
CA GLY A 12 16.14 24.00 40.30
C GLY A 12 15.23 22.82 39.98
N CYS A 13 14.05 23.11 39.44
CA CYS A 13 13.20 22.11 38.81
C CYS A 13 13.88 21.69 37.50
N ALA A 14 14.74 20.67 37.57
CA ALA A 14 15.22 19.98 36.37
C ALA A 14 14.03 19.26 35.75
N ALA A 15 13.38 19.89 34.79
CA ALA A 15 12.41 19.23 33.93
C ALA A 15 13.16 18.11 33.19
N LEU A 16 12.95 16.87 33.62
CA LEU A 16 13.36 15.69 32.90
C LEU A 16 12.61 15.69 31.57
N PHE A 17 13.26 16.10 30.50
CA PHE A 17 12.81 15.77 29.15
C PHE A 17 13.00 14.26 28.97
N THR A 18 11.94 13.50 29.19
CA THR A 18 11.82 12.15 28.64
C THR A 18 11.77 12.29 27.12
N PRO A 19 12.71 11.72 26.34
CA PRO A 19 12.49 11.55 24.92
C PRO A 19 11.35 10.54 24.76
N ALA A 20 10.14 11.02 24.50
CA ALA A 20 9.08 10.18 23.97
C ALA A 20 9.40 9.95 22.49
N LEU A 21 10.16 8.90 22.18
CA LEU A 21 10.31 8.39 20.81
C LEU A 21 10.42 6.87 20.85
N ALA A 22 9.42 6.21 21.43
CA ALA A 22 8.87 5.08 20.69
C ALA A 22 8.05 5.75 19.59
N ASP A 23 8.60 5.80 18.39
CA ASP A 23 7.82 6.07 17.19
C ASP A 23 6.75 4.96 17.20
N ASP A 24 5.52 5.27 17.59
CA ASP A 24 4.41 4.31 17.54
C ASP A 24 4.28 3.95 16.07
N MET A 25 4.91 2.83 15.70
CA MET A 25 4.92 2.34 14.34
C MET A 25 3.47 2.25 13.90
N VAL A 26 3.14 2.98 12.83
CA VAL A 26 1.76 3.00 12.33
C VAL A 26 1.39 1.58 11.92
N SER A 27 0.56 0.95 12.73
CA SER A 27 -0.04 -0.33 12.40
C SER A 27 -1.14 -0.08 11.38
N ILE A 28 -1.05 -0.77 10.26
CA ILE A 28 -2.08 -0.80 9.23
C ILE A 28 -2.85 -2.13 9.23
N ASP A 29 -2.75 -2.89 10.31
CA ASP A 29 -3.43 -4.17 10.45
C ASP A 29 -4.94 -4.00 10.28
N GLY A 30 -5.52 -4.91 9.53
CA GLY A 30 -6.94 -4.88 9.22
C GLY A 30 -7.32 -5.51 7.90
N HIS A 31 -8.63 -5.61 7.75
CA HIS A 31 -9.29 -5.88 6.50
C HIS A 31 -9.71 -4.55 5.89
N TRP A 32 -9.12 -4.20 4.75
CA TRP A 32 -9.34 -2.93 4.06
C TRP A 32 -9.91 -3.17 2.67
N ILE A 33 -10.94 -2.44 2.29
CA ILE A 33 -11.59 -2.55 0.97
C ILE A 33 -11.71 -1.17 0.31
N SER A 34 -11.64 -1.11 -1.02
CA SER A 34 -11.91 0.14 -1.75
C SER A 34 -13.24 0.74 -1.32
N ALA A 35 -13.25 2.05 -1.05
CA ALA A 35 -14.46 2.78 -0.71
C ALA A 35 -15.48 2.83 -1.86
N SER A 36 -14.99 2.76 -3.10
CA SER A 36 -15.75 2.70 -4.35
C SER A 36 -14.85 2.11 -5.47
N PRO A 37 -15.42 1.71 -6.62
CA PRO A 37 -14.61 1.43 -7.81
C PRO A 37 -13.69 2.59 -8.16
N GLU A 38 -12.45 2.28 -8.51
CA GLU A 38 -11.34 3.21 -8.71
C GLU A 38 -11.05 3.33 -10.21
N ALA A 39 -11.15 4.52 -10.79
CA ALA A 39 -10.80 4.72 -12.19
C ALA A 39 -9.28 4.64 -12.38
N GLN A 40 -8.80 3.62 -13.10
CA GLN A 40 -7.38 3.36 -13.31
C GLN A 40 -7.09 3.11 -14.79
N GLY A 41 -6.54 4.10 -15.50
CA GLY A 41 -5.97 3.88 -16.84
C GLY A 41 -6.94 3.31 -17.89
N GLY A 42 -8.24 3.63 -17.80
CA GLY A 42 -9.26 3.15 -18.73
C GLY A 42 -10.03 1.91 -18.27
N ILE A 43 -9.71 1.36 -17.10
CA ILE A 43 -10.53 0.36 -16.39
C ILE A 43 -11.02 0.93 -15.06
N PHE A 44 -11.88 0.18 -14.38
CA PHE A 44 -12.26 0.42 -12.99
C PHE A 44 -11.77 -0.72 -12.13
N ALA A 45 -11.40 -0.45 -10.88
CA ALA A 45 -10.86 -1.49 -10.01
C ALA A 45 -11.37 -1.43 -8.57
N THR A 46 -11.42 -2.57 -7.91
CA THR A 46 -11.56 -2.66 -6.46
C THR A 46 -10.39 -3.43 -5.88
N ARG A 47 -9.97 -3.03 -4.68
CA ARG A 47 -8.89 -3.64 -3.92
C ARG A 47 -9.41 -4.12 -2.58
N GLU A 48 -9.04 -5.33 -2.20
CA GLU A 48 -9.33 -5.90 -0.89
C GLU A 48 -8.04 -6.40 -0.27
N PHE A 49 -7.57 -5.69 0.75
CA PHE A 49 -6.36 -6.02 1.50
C PHE A 49 -6.71 -6.75 2.80
N HIS A 50 -5.90 -7.76 3.11
CA HIS A 50 -5.80 -8.31 4.46
C HIS A 50 -4.36 -8.12 4.94
N ILE A 51 -4.20 -7.38 6.04
CA ILE A 51 -2.92 -7.04 6.61
C ILE A 51 -2.92 -7.45 8.08
N GLU A 52 -1.96 -8.26 8.49
CA GLU A 52 -1.84 -8.78 9.85
C GLU A 52 -0.37 -9.02 10.18
N GLY A 53 0.12 -8.40 11.25
CA GLY A 53 1.52 -8.51 11.64
C GLY A 53 2.46 -8.00 10.54
N ASP A 54 3.35 -8.85 10.04
CA ASP A 54 4.29 -8.56 8.96
C ASP A 54 3.81 -9.06 7.59
N ARG A 55 2.57 -9.55 7.50
CA ARG A 55 1.99 -10.14 6.28
C ARG A 55 0.95 -9.24 5.65
N TRP A 56 0.93 -9.25 4.32
CA TRP A 56 -0.13 -8.60 3.55
C TRP A 56 -0.60 -9.51 2.40
N SER A 57 -1.84 -9.30 2.01
CA SER A 57 -2.38 -9.77 0.74
C SER A 57 -3.34 -8.75 0.15
N VAL A 58 -3.46 -8.75 -1.17
CA VAL A 58 -4.46 -7.97 -1.90
C VAL A 58 -5.12 -8.82 -2.96
N VAL A 59 -6.43 -8.67 -3.07
CA VAL A 59 -7.20 -9.03 -4.26
C VAL A 59 -7.50 -7.75 -5.02
N PHE A 60 -6.98 -7.65 -6.24
CA PHE A 60 -7.32 -6.59 -7.18
C PHE A 60 -8.27 -7.14 -8.23
N LEU A 61 -9.46 -6.57 -8.36
CA LEU A 61 -10.42 -6.90 -9.41
C LEU A 61 -10.52 -5.74 -10.38
N ALA A 62 -10.34 -6.02 -11.67
CA ALA A 62 -10.53 -5.06 -12.75
C ALA A 62 -11.89 -5.27 -13.43
N PHE A 63 -12.50 -4.16 -13.84
CA PHE A 63 -13.81 -4.09 -14.47
C PHE A 63 -13.77 -3.17 -15.68
N ALA A 64 -14.61 -3.46 -16.67
CA ALA A 64 -14.77 -2.64 -17.86
C ALA A 64 -15.66 -1.41 -17.66
N ASP A 65 -16.42 -1.36 -16.55
CA ASP A 65 -17.43 -0.34 -16.27
C ASP A 65 -17.34 0.20 -14.84
N GLU A 66 -17.81 1.44 -14.68
CA GLU A 66 -17.78 2.18 -13.40
C GLU A 66 -18.61 1.52 -12.30
N ALA A 67 -19.67 0.79 -12.67
CA ALA A 67 -20.50 0.08 -11.71
C ALA A 67 -19.87 -1.23 -11.20
N ALA A 68 -18.66 -1.57 -11.66
CA ALA A 68 -17.94 -2.80 -11.32
C ALA A 68 -18.77 -4.07 -11.57
N SER A 69 -19.48 -4.11 -12.71
CA SER A 69 -20.41 -5.20 -13.06
C SER A 69 -19.88 -6.14 -14.15
N GLN A 70 -18.88 -5.71 -14.92
CA GLN A 70 -18.27 -6.45 -16.02
C GLN A 70 -16.82 -6.77 -15.69
N PRO A 71 -16.53 -7.88 -14.98
CA PRO A 71 -15.19 -8.22 -14.58
C PRO A 71 -14.30 -8.55 -15.79
N LEU A 72 -13.06 -8.10 -15.75
CA LEU A 72 -12.03 -8.36 -16.75
C LEU A 72 -11.03 -9.39 -16.22
N PHE A 73 -10.37 -9.08 -15.11
CA PHE A 73 -9.35 -9.94 -14.53
C PHE A 73 -9.22 -9.72 -13.03
N ARG A 74 -8.60 -10.70 -12.38
CA ARG A 74 -8.24 -10.70 -10.97
C ARG A 74 -6.74 -10.86 -10.81
N ILE A 75 -6.15 -10.11 -9.91
CA ILE A 75 -4.79 -10.30 -9.45
C ILE A 75 -4.82 -10.59 -7.96
N ASP A 76 -4.18 -11.67 -7.55
CA ASP A 76 -3.94 -12.00 -6.14
C ASP A 76 -2.45 -11.82 -5.86
N VAL A 77 -2.11 -10.93 -4.94
CA VAL A 77 -0.73 -10.71 -4.50
C VAL A 77 -0.65 -10.89 -3.00
N SER A 78 0.41 -11.52 -2.51
CA SER A 78 0.66 -11.61 -1.08
C SER A 78 2.15 -11.68 -0.80
N GLY A 79 2.56 -11.22 0.38
CA GLY A 79 3.92 -11.34 0.85
C GLY A 79 4.11 -10.79 2.24
N ASP A 80 5.33 -10.39 2.51
CA ASP A 80 5.71 -9.68 3.73
C ASP A 80 5.68 -8.17 3.47
N TYR A 81 5.63 -7.36 4.54
CA TYR A 81 5.82 -5.92 4.43
C TYR A 81 6.52 -5.33 5.64
N VAL A 82 7.06 -4.13 5.46
CA VAL A 82 7.59 -3.29 6.55
C VAL A 82 7.11 -1.86 6.34
N ILE A 83 6.69 -1.23 7.44
CA ILE A 83 6.48 0.21 7.52
C ILE A 83 7.70 0.84 8.21
N GLY A 84 8.38 1.71 7.48
CA GLY A 84 9.49 2.51 7.96
C GLY A 84 9.03 3.83 8.58
N GLY A 85 9.95 4.79 8.63
CA GLY A 85 9.68 6.10 9.19
C GLY A 85 8.77 6.99 8.33
N PRO A 86 8.48 8.20 8.80
CA PRO A 86 7.71 9.20 8.06
C PRO A 86 8.30 9.50 6.68
N SER A 87 7.44 9.78 5.73
CA SER A 87 7.84 10.18 4.38
C SER A 87 8.45 11.58 4.38
N ALA A 88 9.54 11.72 3.62
CA ALA A 88 10.18 13.02 3.41
C ALA A 88 9.47 13.87 2.35
N THR A 89 8.58 13.28 1.55
CA THR A 89 7.97 13.91 0.37
C THR A 89 6.47 14.13 0.52
N VAL A 90 5.79 13.30 1.31
CA VAL A 90 4.33 13.38 1.48
C VAL A 90 3.96 13.48 2.96
N ASP A 91 3.36 14.62 3.32
CA ASP A 91 2.93 14.88 4.69
C ASP A 91 1.99 13.80 5.23
N ALA A 92 2.24 13.41 6.49
CA ALA A 92 1.48 12.38 7.20
C ALA A 92 1.39 11.02 6.45
N ALA A 93 2.38 10.72 5.62
CA ALA A 93 2.61 9.38 5.08
C ALA A 93 3.87 8.77 5.71
N TYR A 94 3.97 7.45 5.59
CA TYR A 94 5.08 6.62 6.04
C TYR A 94 5.63 5.82 4.86
N GLU A 95 6.91 5.51 4.91
CA GLU A 95 7.59 4.78 3.86
C GLU A 95 7.38 3.28 4.02
N GLY A 96 6.70 2.63 3.08
CA GLY A 96 6.48 1.19 3.06
C GLY A 96 7.42 0.45 2.11
N ILE A 97 7.65 -0.84 2.37
CA ILE A 97 8.24 -1.79 1.42
C ILE A 97 7.37 -3.05 1.41
N PHE A 98 6.86 -3.43 0.24
CA PHE A 98 5.92 -4.54 0.06
C PHE A 98 6.49 -5.60 -0.91
N PRO A 99 7.38 -6.48 -0.45
CA PRO A 99 7.76 -7.68 -1.19
C PRO A 99 6.55 -8.55 -1.55
N ALA A 100 6.43 -8.94 -2.81
CA ALA A 100 5.48 -9.97 -3.23
C ALA A 100 6.17 -11.35 -3.20
N LEU A 101 5.54 -12.31 -2.53
CA LEU A 101 5.97 -13.72 -2.50
C LEU A 101 5.08 -14.63 -3.36
N ARG A 102 3.87 -14.15 -3.69
CA ARG A 102 2.93 -14.79 -4.60
C ARG A 102 2.31 -13.71 -5.46
N ARG A 103 2.14 -14.00 -6.75
CA ARG A 103 1.40 -13.18 -7.71
C ARG A 103 0.71 -14.10 -8.69
N ASP A 104 -0.61 -14.07 -8.65
CA ASP A 104 -1.46 -14.88 -9.52
C ASP A 104 -2.35 -13.96 -10.35
N LEU A 105 -2.59 -14.34 -11.59
CA LEU A 105 -3.47 -13.64 -12.53
C LEU A 105 -4.54 -14.60 -13.02
N THR A 106 -5.80 -14.14 -13.05
CA THR A 106 -6.92 -14.88 -13.63
C THR A 106 -7.70 -13.96 -14.56
N ALA A 107 -7.91 -14.35 -15.82
CA ALA A 107 -8.89 -13.68 -16.67
C ALA A 107 -10.30 -14.12 -16.25
N LEU A 108 -11.21 -13.17 -16.00
CA LEU A 108 -12.56 -13.45 -15.50
C LEU A 108 -13.64 -13.36 -16.60
N SER A 109 -13.25 -12.97 -17.80
CA SER A 109 -14.13 -12.89 -18.97
C SER A 109 -13.33 -12.98 -20.26
N ALA A 110 -14.03 -13.23 -21.37
CA ALA A 110 -13.47 -13.15 -22.72
C ALA A 110 -12.82 -11.79 -23.00
N GLY A 111 -13.34 -10.70 -22.43
CA GLY A 111 -12.74 -9.37 -22.51
C GLY A 111 -11.37 -9.30 -21.83
N GLY A 112 -11.23 -9.89 -20.64
CA GLY A 112 -9.96 -10.03 -19.95
C GLY A 112 -8.95 -10.90 -20.72
N VAL A 113 -9.41 -12.03 -21.29
CA VAL A 113 -8.57 -12.88 -22.15
C VAL A 113 -8.05 -12.08 -23.35
N ALA A 114 -8.93 -11.38 -24.07
CA ALA A 114 -8.54 -10.58 -25.23
C ALA A 114 -7.59 -9.43 -24.87
N MET A 115 -7.81 -8.78 -23.72
CA MET A 115 -6.94 -7.72 -23.21
C MET A 115 -5.49 -8.22 -23.03
N PHE A 116 -5.29 -9.34 -22.33
CA PHE A 116 -3.94 -9.89 -22.13
C PHE A 116 -3.33 -10.48 -23.40
N ALA A 117 -4.14 -11.06 -24.29
CA ALA A 117 -3.67 -11.51 -25.59
C ALA A 117 -3.10 -10.34 -26.42
N GLY A 118 -3.75 -9.17 -26.39
CA GLY A 118 -3.25 -7.94 -27.00
C GLY A 118 -1.91 -7.44 -26.42
N MET A 119 -1.54 -7.90 -25.22
CA MET A 119 -0.26 -7.63 -24.57
C MET A 119 0.72 -8.80 -24.68
N GLY A 120 0.46 -9.76 -25.56
CA GLY A 120 1.35 -10.92 -25.80
C GLY A 120 1.28 -12.00 -24.74
N CYS A 121 0.21 -12.04 -23.92
CA CYS A 121 0.01 -13.08 -22.93
C CYS A 121 -1.23 -13.92 -23.21
N THR A 122 -1.06 -15.24 -23.29
CA THR A 122 -2.18 -16.17 -23.45
C THR A 122 -2.72 -16.57 -22.08
N LEU A 123 -4.01 -16.34 -21.87
CA LEU A 123 -4.76 -16.77 -20.70
C LEU A 123 -5.97 -17.61 -21.13
N GLU A 124 -6.41 -18.48 -20.24
CA GLU A 124 -7.70 -19.15 -20.31
C GLU A 124 -8.63 -18.53 -19.27
N GLU A 125 -9.90 -18.32 -19.63
CA GLU A 125 -10.89 -17.75 -18.72
C GLU A 125 -11.08 -18.65 -17.49
N GLY A 126 -11.04 -18.07 -16.30
CA GLY A 126 -11.20 -18.77 -15.02
C GLY A 126 -9.97 -19.57 -14.57
N VAL A 127 -8.91 -19.65 -15.38
CA VAL A 127 -7.70 -20.39 -15.03
C VAL A 127 -6.64 -19.47 -14.44
N VAL A 128 -6.09 -19.88 -13.30
CA VAL A 128 -5.01 -19.16 -12.61
C VAL A 128 -3.68 -19.34 -13.37
N LYS A 129 -3.04 -18.23 -13.74
CA LYS A 129 -1.63 -18.19 -14.17
C LYS A 129 -0.77 -17.66 -13.02
N HIS A 130 0.15 -18.50 -12.53
CA HIS A 130 1.15 -18.11 -11.53
C HIS A 130 2.29 -17.32 -12.19
N LEU A 131 2.55 -16.10 -11.73
CA LEU A 131 3.56 -15.20 -12.29
C LEU A 131 4.90 -15.31 -11.54
N ARG A 132 5.38 -16.55 -11.34
CA ARG A 132 6.62 -16.82 -10.60
C ARG A 132 7.85 -16.48 -11.43
N ASP A 133 8.00 -17.18 -12.55
CA ASP A 133 9.22 -17.14 -13.38
C ASP A 133 9.03 -16.27 -14.63
N GLU A 134 7.80 -16.15 -15.12
CA GLU A 134 7.42 -15.40 -16.30
C GLU A 134 6.31 -14.39 -15.97
N GLY A 135 6.40 -13.18 -16.54
CA GLY A 135 5.35 -12.17 -16.45
C GLY A 135 4.19 -12.44 -17.40
N CYS A 136 3.21 -11.54 -17.40
CA CYS A 136 2.07 -11.60 -18.31
C CYS A 136 1.51 -10.19 -18.55
N GLY A 137 1.58 -9.71 -19.79
CA GLY A 137 1.20 -8.34 -20.13
C GLY A 137 2.01 -7.31 -19.34
N PHE A 138 1.33 -6.42 -18.62
CA PHE A 138 1.98 -5.41 -17.76
C PHE A 138 2.46 -5.96 -16.40
N LEU A 139 2.10 -7.21 -16.04
CA LEU A 139 2.44 -7.78 -14.75
C LEU A 139 3.81 -8.47 -14.82
N PRO A 140 4.82 -7.97 -14.07
CA PRO A 140 6.13 -8.60 -14.05
C PRO A 140 6.10 -9.94 -13.29
N PRO A 141 7.07 -10.84 -13.54
CA PRO A 141 7.29 -11.99 -12.68
C PRO A 141 7.68 -11.56 -11.26
N LEU A 142 7.53 -12.45 -10.28
CA LEU A 142 7.90 -12.19 -8.88
C LEU A 142 9.38 -11.82 -8.72
N MET A 143 10.27 -12.35 -9.56
CA MET A 143 11.71 -12.25 -9.36
C MET A 143 12.35 -10.89 -9.70
N GLN A 144 11.56 -9.84 -9.92
CA GLN A 144 12.08 -8.57 -10.46
C GLN A 144 12.39 -7.45 -9.45
N ALA A 145 12.08 -7.56 -8.15
CA ALA A 145 12.47 -6.54 -7.17
C ALA A 145 12.43 -7.02 -5.72
N MET A 146 13.14 -6.31 -4.83
CA MET A 146 13.05 -6.48 -3.37
C MET A 146 11.68 -6.06 -2.78
N GLY A 147 10.68 -5.79 -3.63
CA GLY A 147 9.35 -5.31 -3.26
C GLY A 147 8.99 -4.00 -3.94
N GLU A 148 7.73 -3.60 -3.79
CA GLU A 148 7.28 -2.26 -4.15
C GLU A 148 7.66 -1.27 -3.03
N TYR A 149 8.35 -0.19 -3.39
CA TYR A 149 8.57 0.94 -2.51
C TYR A 149 7.36 1.86 -2.59
N ASP A 150 6.55 1.87 -1.54
CA ASP A 150 5.27 2.57 -1.52
C ASP A 150 5.17 3.57 -0.37
N LEU A 151 4.15 4.42 -0.42
CA LEU A 151 3.72 5.28 0.66
C LEU A 151 2.49 4.70 1.34
N VAL A 152 2.37 4.93 2.64
CA VAL A 152 1.24 4.51 3.46
C VAL A 152 0.76 5.68 4.30
N ALA A 153 -0.54 5.99 4.27
CA ALA A 153 -1.10 6.98 5.18
C ALA A 153 -2.42 6.49 5.77
N LEU A 154 -2.59 6.66 7.08
CA LEU A 154 -3.88 6.52 7.76
C LEU A 154 -4.43 7.91 8.08
N ARG A 155 -5.59 8.24 7.51
CA ARG A 155 -6.26 9.53 7.74
C ARG A 155 -7.75 9.26 7.95
N GLU A 156 -8.30 9.70 9.08
CA GLU A 156 -9.74 9.57 9.37
C GLU A 156 -10.24 8.12 9.19
N ASP A 157 -9.50 7.14 9.73
CA ASP A 157 -9.78 5.70 9.60
C ASP A 157 -9.84 5.16 8.16
N ARG A 158 -9.17 5.86 7.23
CA ARG A 158 -8.99 5.43 5.84
C ARG A 158 -7.52 5.16 5.55
N LEU A 159 -7.27 4.07 4.85
CA LEU A 159 -5.93 3.68 4.39
C LEU A 159 -5.70 4.17 2.97
N TYR A 160 -4.59 4.89 2.77
CA TYR A 160 -4.13 5.38 1.48
C TYR A 160 -2.79 4.75 1.16
N PHE A 161 -2.61 4.39 -0.11
CA PHE A 161 -1.33 3.95 -0.67
C PHE A 161 -0.77 5.04 -1.59
N GLY A 162 0.49 4.91 -1.98
CA GLY A 162 1.13 5.80 -2.93
C GLY A 162 0.55 5.69 -4.34
N ASP A 163 0.70 6.78 -5.10
CA ASP A 163 0.30 6.86 -6.50
C ASP A 163 0.94 5.76 -7.35
N ARG A 164 0.16 5.19 -8.27
CA ARG A 164 0.55 4.03 -9.09
C ARG A 164 0.92 4.38 -10.54
N SER A 165 1.11 5.67 -10.85
CA SER A 165 1.50 6.09 -12.22
C SER A 165 2.95 5.76 -12.57
N GLY A 166 3.80 5.54 -11.56
CA GLY A 166 5.21 5.16 -11.71
C GLY A 166 5.47 3.66 -11.51
N ASP A 167 6.74 3.26 -11.67
CA ASP A 167 7.20 1.92 -11.35
C ASP A 167 7.71 1.87 -9.90
N LEU A 168 6.86 1.37 -8.99
CA LEU A 168 7.13 1.30 -7.55
C LEU A 168 8.30 0.36 -7.22
N THR A 169 8.76 -0.47 -8.16
CA THR A 169 9.95 -1.30 -7.95
C THR A 169 11.25 -0.50 -8.10
N LYS A 170 11.18 0.70 -8.71
CA LYS A 170 12.33 1.55 -9.02
C LYS A 170 12.39 2.80 -8.16
N ALA A 171 11.23 3.38 -7.83
CA ALA A 171 11.15 4.64 -7.11
C ALA A 171 9.91 4.71 -6.23
N ARG A 172 10.05 5.40 -5.10
CA ARG A 172 8.91 5.75 -4.24
C ARG A 172 8.01 6.77 -4.93
N PRO A 173 6.68 6.65 -4.80
CA PRO A 173 5.78 7.66 -5.30
C PRO A 173 5.93 8.96 -4.50
N THR A 174 5.55 10.08 -5.11
CA THR A 174 5.61 11.43 -4.51
C THR A 174 4.24 11.98 -4.14
N ALA A 175 3.20 11.14 -4.21
CA ALA A 175 1.83 11.45 -3.87
C ALA A 175 1.11 10.17 -3.42
N LEU A 176 -0.03 10.32 -2.75
CA LEU A 176 -0.97 9.23 -2.46
C LEU A 176 -1.97 9.06 -3.60
N THR A 177 -2.55 7.87 -3.77
CA THR A 177 -3.73 7.72 -4.63
C THR A 177 -4.91 8.52 -4.04
N PRO A 178 -5.83 9.02 -4.88
CA PRO A 178 -7.08 9.61 -4.39
C PRO A 178 -8.12 8.56 -3.96
N PHE A 179 -7.74 7.27 -3.93
CA PHE A 179 -8.64 6.14 -3.72
C PHE A 179 -8.41 5.50 -2.34
N PRO A 180 -9.10 5.97 -1.29
CA PRO A 180 -8.98 5.40 0.03
C PRO A 180 -9.57 3.99 0.11
N LEU A 181 -8.99 3.19 1.00
CA LEU A 181 -9.59 1.98 1.50
C LEU A 181 -10.28 2.27 2.84
N VAL A 182 -11.40 1.62 3.09
CA VAL A 182 -12.15 1.65 4.34
C VAL A 182 -12.03 0.30 5.04
N ARG A 183 -12.10 0.31 6.37
CA ARG A 183 -12.12 -0.92 7.15
C ARG A 183 -13.44 -1.66 6.94
N LYS A 184 -13.39 -2.99 6.80
CA LYS A 184 -14.55 -3.87 6.71
C LYS A 184 -14.97 -4.39 8.09
#